data_AF-A0A6I6UNR4-F1
#
_entry.id   AF-A0A6I6UNR4-F1
#
_cell.length_a   1.000
_cell.length_b   1.000
_cell.length_c   1.000
_cell.angle_alpha   90.00
_cell.angle_beta   90.00
_cell.angle_gamma   90.00
#
_symmetry.space_group_name_H-M   'P 1'
#
loop_
_entity.id
_entity.type
_entity.pdbx_description
1 polymer ?
#
loop_
_entity_poly.entity_id
_entity_poly.type
_entity_poly.pdbx_seq_one_letter_code
_entity_poly.pdbx_strand_id
1 'polypeptide(L)' 'MKLDLPEKASFKLKGQASSGDISCNLPLKDQKIENGDISGVAGSGQYTIDVSVSSGNVDIY' A
#
# COMPACT_ATOMS: atom_id res chain seq x y z
N MET A 1 9.02 8.45 -1.10
CA MET A 1 9.09 7.84 -2.46
C MET A 1 7.69 7.88 -3.06
N LYS A 2 7.56 7.90 -4.39
CA LYS A 2 6.26 7.87 -5.08
C LYS A 2 6.20 6.65 -5.99
N LEU A 3 5.10 5.91 -5.93
CA LEU A 3 4.87 4.71 -6.73
C LEU A 3 3.62 4.94 -7.58
N ASP A 4 3.81 5.10 -8.89
CA ASP A 4 2.70 5.28 -9.83
C ASP A 4 2.15 3.91 -10.26
N LEU A 5 0.87 3.66 -9.98
CA LEU A 5 0.17 2.44 -10.39
C LEU A 5 -0.85 2.73 -11.49
N PRO A 6 -0.99 1.85 -12.51
CA PRO A 6 -2.01 2.07 -13.54
C PRO A 6 -3.41 1.95 -12.94
N GLU A 7 -4.36 2.79 -13.38
CA GLU A 7 -5.74 2.90 -12.83
C GLU A 7 -6.54 1.58 -12.81
N LYS A 8 -6.09 0.54 -13.52
CA LYS A 8 -6.70 -0.79 -13.58
C LYS A 8 -5.84 -1.88 -12.93
N ALA A 9 -4.86 -1.51 -12.13
CA ALA A 9 -3.98 -2.46 -11.48
C ALA A 9 -4.77 -3.26 -10.44
N SER A 10 -4.92 -4.57 -10.69
CA SER A 10 -5.44 -5.52 -9.72
C SER A 10 -4.29 -6.02 -8.86
N PHE A 11 -4.12 -5.48 -7.66
CA PHE A 11 -3.00 -5.84 -6.79
C PHE A 11 -3.39 -5.94 -5.31
N LYS A 12 -2.60 -6.70 -4.55
CA LYS A 12 -2.64 -6.76 -3.10
C LYS A 12 -1.53 -5.88 -2.57
N LEU A 13 -1.88 -4.89 -1.77
CA LEU A 13 -0.93 -4.03 -1.07
C LEU A 13 -0.58 -4.66 0.27
N LYS A 14 0.70 -4.70 0.58
CA LYS A 14 1.22 -5.03 1.90
C LYS A 14 2.38 -4.09 2.22
N GLY A 15 2.08 -3.05 3.00
CA GLY A 15 3.02 -2.06 3.47
C GLY A 15 3.39 -2.32 4.92
N GLN A 16 4.69 -2.35 5.22
CA GLN A 16 5.22 -2.33 6.58
C GLN A 16 6.03 -1.07 6.83
N ALA A 17 5.77 -0.40 7.95
CA ALA A 17 6.49 0.79 8.36
C ALA A 17 7.00 0.66 9.80
N SER A 18 8.33 0.75 9.98
CA SER A 18 8.91 0.69 11.33
C SER A 18 8.97 2.05 12.03
N SER A 19 9.22 3.14 11.28
CA SER A 19 9.32 4.50 11.83
C SER A 19 8.95 5.54 10.76
N GLY A 20 7.72 5.45 10.28
CA GLY A 20 7.14 6.31 9.24
C GLY A 20 5.70 5.89 8.93
N ASP A 21 5.05 6.59 8.01
CA ASP A 21 3.65 6.33 7.64
C ASP A 21 3.53 5.89 6.17
N ILE A 22 2.64 4.94 5.91
CA ILE A 22 2.27 4.54 4.55
C ILE A 22 0.82 4.96 4.32
N SER A 23 0.64 5.91 3.41
CA SER A 23 -0.67 6.37 2.96
C SER A 23 -0.98 5.79 1.58
N CYS A 24 -2.17 5.23 1.42
CA CYS A 24 -2.67 4.77 0.13
C CYS A 24 -3.98 5.49 -0.19
N ASN A 25 -3.99 6.20 -1.31
CA ASN A 25 -5.14 6.98 -1.76
C ASN A 25 -6.01 6.23 -2.79
N LEU A 26 -5.68 4.97 -3.05
CA LEU A 26 -6.41 4.09 -3.94
C LEU A 26 -7.51 3.34 -3.17
N PRO A 27 -8.69 3.11 -3.77
CA PRO A 27 -9.78 2.39 -3.13
C PRO A 27 -9.41 0.91 -2.97
N LEU A 28 -8.99 0.53 -1.77
CA LEU A 28 -8.66 -0.84 -1.41
C LEU A 28 -9.86 -1.54 -0.75
N LYS A 29 -10.16 -2.76 -1.19
CA LYS A 29 -11.01 -3.67 -0.43
C LYS A 29 -10.24 -4.25 0.75
N ASP A 30 -10.96 -4.51 1.83
CA ASP A 30 -10.44 -5.11 3.06
C ASP A 30 -9.21 -4.35 3.60
N GLN A 31 -9.23 -3.01 3.47
CA GLN A 31 -8.17 -2.17 3.96
C GLN A 31 -8.02 -2.31 5.47
N LYS A 32 -6.82 -2.68 5.91
CA LYS A 32 -6.42 -2.71 7.32
C LYS A 32 -5.20 -1.84 7.51
N ILE A 33 -5.26 -0.98 8.52
CA ILE A 33 -4.14 -0.16 8.96
C ILE A 33 -3.90 -0.50 10.43
N GLU A 34 -2.70 -0.98 10.76
CA GLU A 34 -2.36 -1.38 12.12
C GLU A 34 -0.90 -1.04 12.42
N ASN A 35 -0.67 -0.22 13.44
CA ASN A 35 0.67 0.12 13.93
C ASN A 35 1.66 0.66 12.88
N GLY A 36 1.17 1.40 11.87
CA GLY A 36 1.95 1.94 10.75
C GLY A 36 1.98 1.04 9.51
N ASP A 37 1.55 -0.22 9.64
CA ASP A 37 1.41 -1.15 8.53
C ASP A 37 0.07 -0.93 7.82
N ILE A 38 0.05 -1.15 6.50
CA ILE A 38 -1.16 -1.08 5.66
C ILE A 38 -1.29 -2.35 4.84
N SER A 39 -2.50 -2.87 4.72
CA SER A 39 -2.80 -3.95 3.79
C SER A 39 -4.16 -3.75 3.13
N GLY A 40 -4.33 -4.29 1.94
CA GLY A 40 -5.60 -4.22 1.22
C GLY A 40 -5.51 -4.80 -0.18
N VAL A 41 -6.64 -4.95 -0.85
CA VAL A 41 -6.72 -5.51 -2.19
C VAL A 41 -7.42 -4.55 -3.15
N ALA A 42 -6.72 -4.13 -4.19
CA ALA A 42 -7.28 -3.42 -5.34
C ALA A 42 -7.70 -4.43 -6.42
N GLY A 43 -8.91 -4.26 -6.96
CA GLY A 43 -9.42 -5.08 -8.05
C GLY A 43 -9.46 -6.58 -7.72
N SER A 44 -8.86 -7.40 -8.60
CA SER A 44 -8.79 -8.86 -8.42
C SER A 44 -7.58 -9.36 -7.62
N GLY A 45 -6.65 -8.46 -7.23
CA GLY A 45 -5.46 -8.85 -6.46
C GLY A 45 -4.52 -9.83 -7.16
N GLN A 46 -4.35 -9.71 -8.49
CA GLN A 46 -3.47 -10.57 -9.29
C GLN A 46 -1.99 -10.37 -9.00
N TYR A 47 -1.60 -9.13 -8.68
CA TYR A 47 -0.21 -8.78 -8.37
C TYR A 47 -0.07 -8.49 -6.88
N THR A 48 1.13 -8.61 -6.32
CA THR A 48 1.40 -8.26 -4.92
C THR A 48 2.44 -7.15 -4.89
N ILE A 49 2.16 -6.11 -4.12
CA ILE A 49 3.06 -4.98 -3.87
C ILE A 49 3.44 -5.03 -2.40
N ASP A 50 4.67 -5.45 -2.12
CA ASP A 50 5.28 -5.37 -0.80
C ASP A 50 6.10 -4.09 -0.69
N VAL A 51 5.73 -3.22 0.24
CA VAL A 51 6.43 -1.98 0.53
C VAL A 51 6.97 -2.07 1.95
N SER A 52 8.28 -2.00 2.12
CA SER A 52 8.90 -1.94 3.45
C SER A 52 9.64 -0.64 3.60
N VAL A 53 9.22 0.16 4.58
CA VAL A 53 9.88 1.39 4.96
C VAL A 53 10.41 1.28 6.38
N SER A 54 11.71 1.51 6.51
CA SER A 54 12.35 1.56 7.83
C SER A 54 12.13 2.92 8.48
N SER A 55 12.24 4.01 7.71
CA SER A 55 11.89 5.34 8.17
C SER A 55 11.59 6.29 7.01
N GLY A 56 10.59 7.16 7.18
CA GLY A 56 10.09 8.08 6.14
C GLY A 56 8.66 7.77 5.68
N ASN A 57 8.07 8.67 4.89
CA ASN A 57 6.69 8.52 4.42
C ASN A 57 6.62 7.97 2.99
N VAL A 58 5.67 7.06 2.79
CA VAL A 58 5.32 6.51 1.48
C VAL A 58 3.90 6.90 1.16
N ASP A 59 3.73 7.52 0.01
CA ASP A 59 2.41 7.81 -0.52
C ASP A 59 2.20 7.04 -1.82
N ILE A 60 1.08 6.32 -1.88
CA ILE A 60 0.65 5.50 -3.02
C ILE A 60 -0.57 6.16 -3.65
N TYR A 61 -0.47 6.52 -4.92
CA TYR A 61 -1.50 7.21 -5.71
C TYR A 61 -1.76 6.50 -7.03
#